data_AF-A0A955NV32-F1
#
_entry.id   AF-A0A955NV32-F1
#
_cell.length_a   1.000
_cell.length_b   1.000
_cell.length_c   1.000
_cell.angle_alpha   90.00
_cell.angle_beta   90.00
_cell.angle_gamma   90.00
#
_symmetry.space_group_name_H-M   'P 1'
#
loop_
_entity.id
_entity.type
_entity.pdbx_description
1 polymer ?
#
loop_
_entity_poly.entity_id
_entity_poly.type
_entity_poly.pdbx_seq_one_letter_code
_entity_poly.pdbx_strand_id
1 'polypeptide(L)'
;MSPRRLFQLGIINLLTLLAVAQCHAQSPKIVRDHGIVDWQQQLLEMATDKRLMCVAAHPDDEDSETLAYYNRGYGVRTSIMLGNWGEGGQNEIGSELYEELGV
;
A
#
# COMPACT_ATOMS: atom_id res chain seq x y z
N MET A 1 39.60 -22.71 -15.53
CA MET A 1 39.23 -21.34 -15.09
C MET A 1 40.19 -20.93 -13.99
N SER A 2 40.76 -19.72 -14.03
CA SER A 2 41.68 -19.28 -12.97
C SER A 2 40.92 -18.95 -11.67
N PRO A 3 41.50 -19.21 -10.49
CA PRO A 3 40.85 -18.95 -9.19
C PRO A 3 40.43 -17.48 -9.03
N ARG A 4 41.15 -16.56 -9.68
CA ARG A 4 40.81 -15.13 -9.74
C ARG A 4 39.49 -14.84 -10.46
N ARG A 5 39.16 -15.58 -11.52
CA ARG A 5 37.90 -15.41 -12.27
C ARG A 5 36.69 -15.91 -11.49
N LEU A 6 36.84 -17.01 -10.76
CA LEU A 6 35.79 -17.55 -9.88
C LEU A 6 35.43 -16.58 -8.75
N PHE A 7 36.44 -15.97 -8.13
CA PHE A 7 36.22 -14.97 -7.08
C PHE A 7 35.52 -13.71 -7.59
N GLN A 8 35.91 -13.22 -8.77
CA GLN A 8 35.27 -12.07 -9.43
C GLN A 8 33.80 -12.34 -9.78
N LEU A 9 33.48 -13.53 -10.29
CA LEU A 9 32.10 -13.95 -10.58
C LEU A 9 31.24 -14.02 -9.30
N GLY A 10 31.81 -14.47 -8.19
CA GLY A 10 31.13 -14.50 -6.89
C GLY A 10 30.78 -13.10 -6.38
N ILE A 11 31.71 -12.15 -6.49
CA ILE A 11 31.47 -10.74 -6.12
C ILE A 11 30.38 -10.13 -7.00
N ILE A 12 30.42 -10.35 -8.31
CA ILE A 12 29.39 -9.83 -9.23
C ILE A 12 28.01 -10.38 -8.86
N ASN A 13 27.88 -11.69 -8.60
CA ASN A 13 26.63 -12.31 -8.19
C ASN A 13 26.13 -11.78 -6.83
N LEU A 14 27.03 -11.55 -5.89
CA LEU A 14 26.67 -10.99 -4.58
C LEU A 14 26.18 -9.54 -4.73
N LEU A 15 26.85 -8.73 -5.55
CA LEU A 15 26.46 -7.34 -5.82
C LEU A 15 25.12 -7.26 -6.57
N THR A 16 24.86 -8.16 -7.52
CA THR A 16 23.56 -8.21 -8.20
C THR A 16 22.43 -8.62 -7.25
N LEU A 17 22.65 -9.60 -6.38
CA LEU A 17 21.68 -10.01 -5.35
C LEU A 17 21.35 -8.87 -4.37
N LEU A 18 22.38 -8.14 -3.90
CA LEU A 18 22.21 -6.99 -3.02
C LEU A 18 21.42 -5.85 -3.69
N ALA A 19 21.63 -5.60 -4.98
CA ALA A 19 20.90 -4.57 -5.72
C ALA A 19 19.41 -4.91 -5.91
N VAL A 20 19.08 -6.17 -6.19
CA VAL A 20 17.68 -6.62 -6.34
C VAL A 20 16.89 -6.52 -5.03
N ALA A 21 17.55 -6.81 -3.89
CA ALA A 21 16.95 -6.66 -2.57
C ALA A 21 16.57 -5.21 -2.23
N GLN A 22 17.31 -4.21 -2.74
CA GLN A 22 17.00 -2.80 -2.51
C GLN A 22 15.79 -2.29 -3.32
N CYS A 23 15.43 -2.95 -4.43
CA CYS A 23 14.30 -2.55 -5.27
C CYS A 23 12.93 -2.83 -4.62
N HIS A 24 12.83 -3.86 -3.77
CA HIS A 24 11.56 -4.29 -3.17
C HIS A 24 11.16 -3.51 -1.91
N ALA A 25 12.00 -2.60 -1.40
CA ALA A 25 11.78 -1.94 -0.10
C ALA A 25 11.37 -0.45 -0.20
N GLN A 26 11.28 0.11 -1.40
CA GLN A 26 10.94 1.53 -1.56
C GLN A 26 9.42 1.71 -1.65
N SER A 27 8.78 1.88 -0.48
CA SER A 27 7.45 2.51 -0.45
C SER A 27 7.55 3.88 -1.13
N PRO A 28 6.63 4.23 -2.05
CA PRO A 28 6.66 5.53 -2.69
C PRO A 28 6.55 6.60 -1.60
N LYS A 29 7.59 7.43 -1.47
CA LYS A 29 7.47 8.67 -0.70
C LYS A 29 6.48 9.55 -1.45
N ILE A 30 5.25 9.60 -0.97
CA ILE A 30 4.27 10.59 -1.43
C ILE A 30 4.76 11.95 -0.93
N VAL A 31 5.55 12.64 -1.75
CA VAL A 31 5.87 14.05 -1.53
C VAL A 31 4.59 14.81 -1.83
N ARG A 32 3.96 15.38 -0.79
CA ARG A 32 2.83 16.27 -1.00
C ARG A 32 3.33 17.53 -1.69
N ASP A 33 2.71 17.87 -2.81
CA ASP A 33 2.87 19.17 -3.42
C ASP A 33 2.16 20.21 -2.54
N HIS A 34 2.85 21.26 -2.13
CA HIS A 34 2.30 22.34 -1.32
C HIS A 34 1.80 23.51 -2.19
N GLY A 35 1.27 23.18 -3.38
CA GLY A 35 0.63 24.12 -4.30
C GLY A 35 -0.77 24.55 -3.86
N ILE A 36 -1.38 25.48 -4.62
CA ILE A 36 -2.69 26.09 -4.31
C ILE A 36 -3.80 25.06 -4.07
N VAL A 37 -3.78 23.95 -4.81
CA VAL A 37 -4.77 22.87 -4.68
C VAL A 37 -4.68 22.19 -3.31
N ASP A 38 -3.47 21.95 -2.80
CA ASP A 38 -3.26 21.35 -1.48
C ASP A 38 -3.70 22.30 -0.36
N TRP A 39 -3.39 23.60 -0.49
CA TRP A 39 -3.88 24.62 0.45
C TRP A 39 -5.41 24.69 0.49
N GLN A 40 -6.06 24.65 -0.69
CA GLN A 40 -7.52 24.64 -0.76
C GLN A 40 -8.11 23.40 -0.06
N GLN A 41 -7.51 22.23 -0.30
CA GLN A 41 -7.93 20.99 0.36
C GLN A 41 -7.75 21.07 1.89
N GLN A 42 -6.62 21.60 2.37
CA GLN A 42 -6.39 21.78 3.82
C GLN A 42 -7.42 22.71 4.45
N LEU A 43 -7.79 23.81 3.79
CA LEU A 43 -8.84 24.72 4.27
C LEU A 43 -10.21 24.03 4.33
N LEU A 44 -10.55 23.21 3.32
CA LEU A 44 -11.77 22.39 3.34
C LEU A 44 -11.79 21.41 4.53
N GLU A 45 -10.68 20.73 4.78
CA GLU A 45 -10.55 19.80 5.92
C GLU A 45 -10.58 20.50 7.28
N MET A 46 -10.12 21.75 7.37
CA MET A 46 -10.21 22.56 8.60
C MET A 46 -11.62 23.12 8.85
N ALA A 47 -12.42 23.27 7.79
CA ALA A 47 -13.77 23.82 7.88
C ALA A 47 -14.81 22.83 8.44
N THR A 48 -14.45 21.56 8.66
CA THR A 48 -15.33 20.51 9.13
C THR A 48 -14.64 19.57 10.13
N ASP A 49 -15.39 19.06 11.10
CA ASP A 49 -14.95 18.04 12.05
C ASP A 49 -15.55 16.65 11.75
N LYS A 50 -16.35 16.55 10.69
CA LYS A 50 -17.03 15.32 10.27
C LYS A 50 -16.03 14.22 9.94
N ARG A 51 -16.40 13.00 10.31
CA ARG A 51 -15.63 11.78 10.06
C ARG A 51 -16.52 10.73 9.43
N LEU A 52 -15.98 9.99 8.48
CA LEU A 52 -16.65 8.89 7.80
C LEU A 52 -15.74 7.66 7.83
N MET A 53 -16.26 6.54 8.33
CA MET A 53 -15.55 5.27 8.36
C MET A 53 -16.28 4.25 7.49
N CYS A 54 -15.60 3.69 6.49
CA CYS A 54 -16.05 2.50 5.79
C CYS A 54 -15.61 1.27 6.59
N VAL A 55 -16.55 0.37 6.85
CA VAL A 55 -16.26 -0.93 7.46
C VAL A 55 -16.46 -1.98 6.37
N ALA A 56 -15.38 -2.67 6.03
CA ALA A 56 -15.33 -3.66 4.95
C ALA A 56 -14.80 -4.98 5.51
N ALA A 57 -15.23 -6.12 4.95
CA ALA A 57 -14.77 -7.41 5.42
C ALA A 57 -13.36 -7.68 4.87
N HIS A 58 -13.18 -7.56 3.56
CA HIS A 58 -11.93 -7.82 2.84
C HIS A 58 -11.42 -6.56 2.11
N PRO A 59 -10.13 -6.50 1.74
CA PRO A 59 -9.63 -5.48 0.83
C PRO A 59 -10.18 -5.71 -0.57
N ASP A 60 -11.10 -4.85 -1.02
CA ASP A 60 -11.93 -4.86 -2.25
C ASP A 60 -13.41 -4.59 -1.96
N ASP A 61 -13.87 -4.85 -0.73
CA ASP A 61 -15.23 -4.56 -0.27
C ASP A 61 -15.47 -3.05 0.00
N GLU A 62 -14.44 -2.20 -0.10
CA GLU A 62 -14.57 -0.78 0.20
C GLU A 62 -15.29 0.02 -0.91
N ASP A 63 -16.05 1.05 -0.49
CA ASP A 63 -16.56 2.07 -1.40
C ASP A 63 -15.57 3.25 -1.50
N SER A 64 -14.56 3.07 -2.35
CA SER A 64 -13.51 4.06 -2.59
C SER A 64 -14.06 5.38 -3.17
N GLU A 65 -15.11 5.33 -3.98
CA GLU A 65 -15.69 6.53 -4.62
C GLU A 65 -16.37 7.43 -3.59
N THR A 66 -17.17 6.85 -2.69
CA THR A 66 -17.84 7.59 -1.63
C THR A 66 -16.82 8.23 -0.69
N LEU A 67 -15.76 7.51 -0.30
CA LEU A 67 -14.71 8.07 0.54
C LEU A 67 -13.97 9.22 -0.15
N ALA A 68 -13.61 9.07 -1.42
CA ALA A 68 -12.97 10.13 -2.18
C ALA A 68 -13.89 11.36 -2.33
N TYR A 69 -15.18 11.14 -2.61
CA TYR A 69 -16.17 12.20 -2.76
C TYR A 69 -16.30 13.04 -1.49
N TYR A 70 -16.44 12.40 -0.33
CA TYR A 70 -16.57 13.12 0.94
C TYR A 70 -15.25 13.78 1.37
N ASN A 71 -14.11 13.13 1.15
CA ASN A 71 -12.81 13.73 1.49
C ASN A 71 -12.46 14.93 0.61
N ARG A 72 -12.57 14.78 -0.71
CA ARG A 72 -12.18 15.82 -1.68
C ARG A 72 -13.23 16.89 -1.88
N GLY A 73 -14.52 16.52 -1.83
CA GLY A 73 -15.62 17.46 -2.02
C GLY A 73 -15.97 18.27 -0.78
N TYR A 74 -15.81 17.69 0.41
CA TYR A 74 -16.33 18.28 1.65
C TYR A 74 -15.32 18.34 2.80
N GLY A 75 -14.06 17.95 2.58
CA GLY A 75 -13.02 17.95 3.62
C GLY A 75 -13.26 16.93 4.74
N VAL A 76 -14.17 15.98 4.55
CA VAL A 76 -14.48 14.97 5.58
C VAL A 76 -13.27 14.06 5.79
N ARG A 77 -12.92 13.78 7.05
CA ARG A 77 -11.87 12.81 7.36
C ARG A 77 -12.40 11.40 7.16
N THR A 78 -11.82 10.68 6.21
CA THR A 78 -12.25 9.34 5.84
C THR A 78 -11.27 8.29 6.33
N SER A 79 -11.78 7.14 6.77
CA SER A 79 -10.99 5.96 7.14
C SER A 79 -11.65 4.68 6.65
N ILE A 80 -10.87 3.62 6.48
CA ILE A 80 -11.35 2.26 6.18
C ILE A 80 -10.93 1.36 7.34
N MET A 81 -11.85 0.54 7.82
CA MET A 81 -11.61 -0.55 8.76
C MET A 81 -11.89 -1.87 8.03
N LEU A 82 -10.85 -2.68 7.84
CA LEU A 82 -10.93 -3.99 7.24
C LEU A 82 -11.05 -5.06 8.34
N GLY A 83 -11.94 -6.03 8.16
CA GLY A 83 -12.12 -7.14 9.08
C GLY A 83 -10.95 -8.13 9.05
N ASN A 84 -10.34 -8.33 7.88
CA ASN A 84 -9.16 -9.14 7.66
C ASN A 84 -8.30 -8.57 6.51
N TRP A 85 -7.13 -9.15 6.25
CA TRP A 85 -6.25 -8.75 5.14
C TRP A 85 -6.59 -9.44 3.81
N GLY A 86 -7.74 -10.11 3.71
CA GLY A 86 -8.09 -10.95 2.55
C GLY A 86 -7.36 -12.28 2.53
N GLU A 87 -6.82 -12.72 3.67
CA GLU A 87 -6.18 -14.02 3.85
C GLU A 87 -7.26 -15.11 3.71
N GLY A 88 -7.38 -15.71 2.52
CA GLY A 88 -8.40 -16.69 2.15
C GLY A 88 -9.34 -16.28 1.02
N GLY A 89 -9.01 -15.21 0.27
CA GLY A 89 -9.59 -14.89 -1.05
C GLY A 89 -9.29 -15.97 -2.11
N GLN A 90 -9.39 -15.66 -3.41
CA GLN A 90 -9.15 -16.57 -4.55
C GLN A 90 -7.71 -17.13 -4.65
N ASN A 91 -7.21 -17.76 -3.59
CA ASN A 91 -6.15 -18.74 -3.68
C ASN A 91 -6.75 -19.90 -4.48
N GLU A 92 -6.67 -19.87 -5.81
CA GLU A 92 -7.10 -20.99 -6.65
C GLU A 92 -6.02 -22.08 -6.75
N ILE A 93 -4.81 -21.81 -6.23
CA ILE A 93 -3.65 -22.69 -6.33
C ILE A 93 -2.74 -22.45 -5.11
N GLY A 94 -2.55 -23.47 -4.27
CA GLY A 94 -1.65 -23.38 -3.11
C GLY A 94 -2.04 -24.31 -1.97
N SER A 95 -1.15 -24.48 -0.99
CA SER A 95 -1.44 -25.22 0.26
C SER A 95 -2.31 -24.42 1.23
N GLU A 96 -2.47 -23.12 0.98
CA GLU A 96 -3.24 -22.16 1.77
C GLU A 96 -4.73 -22.15 1.37
N LEU A 97 -5.16 -23.10 0.54
CA LEU A 97 -6.55 -23.31 0.18
C LEU A 97 -7.35 -23.65 1.45
N TYR A 98 -8.37 -22.85 1.76
CA TYR A 98 -9.30 -23.07 2.88
C TYR A 98 -8.72 -22.87 4.29
N GLU A 99 -7.60 -22.15 4.43
CA GLU A 99 -7.17 -21.69 5.75
C GLU A 99 -8.21 -20.72 6.32
N GLU A 100 -8.41 -20.75 7.64
CA GLU A 100 -9.52 -20.05 8.29
C GLU A 100 -9.34 -18.53 8.16
N LEU A 101 -10.40 -17.82 7.74
CA LEU A 101 -10.35 -16.39 7.47
C LEU A 101 -10.07 -15.61 8.76
N GLY A 102 -8.90 -14.97 8.86
CA GLY A 102 -8.60 -13.98 9.91
C GLY A 102 -8.26 -14.55 11.30
N VAL A 103 -7.51 -15.65 11.37
CA VAL A 103 -6.92 -16.18 12.62
C VAL A 103 -5.61 -15.49 12.98
#